data_AF-A0A351KS35-F1
#
_entry.id   AF-A0A351KS35-F1
#
_cell.length_a   1.000
_cell.length_b   1.000
_cell.length_c   1.000
_cell.angle_alpha   90.00
_cell.angle_beta   90.00
_cell.angle_gamma   90.00
#
_symmetry.space_group_name_H-M   'P 1'
#
loop_
_entity.id
_entity.type
_entity.pdbx_description
1 polymer ?
#
loop_
_entity_poly.entity_id
_entity_poly.type
_entity_poly.pdbx_seq_one_letter_code
_entity_poly.pdbx_strand_id
1 'polypeptide(L)' 'MAGLHHGATGLEAIEMGAKRIQVDDKKIINCRADLNQLVPFKYRWAWQKYIDACANHWMPQ' A
#
# COMPACT_ATOMS: atom_id res chain seq x y z
N MET A 1 18.53 -12.58 18.85
CA MET A 1 18.91 -12.41 17.44
C MET A 1 17.94 -11.42 16.81
N ALA A 2 18.31 -10.13 16.78
CA ALA A 2 17.45 -9.07 16.26
C ALA A 2 17.34 -9.20 14.73
N GLY A 3 16.12 -9.34 14.22
CA GLY A 3 15.85 -9.44 12.79
C GLY A 3 16.22 -8.14 12.08
N LEU A 4 17.03 -8.26 11.04
CA LEU A 4 17.35 -7.19 10.10
C LEU A 4 16.04 -6.63 9.51
N HIS A 5 15.71 -5.39 9.84
CA HIS A 5 14.65 -4.65 9.17
C HIS A 5 15.13 -4.33 7.74
N HIS A 6 14.67 -5.13 6.78
CA HIS A 6 14.86 -4.89 5.35
C HIS A 6 13.67 -4.09 4.82
N GLY A 7 13.91 -3.09 3.95
CA GLY A 7 12.84 -2.31 3.32
C GLY A 7 12.97 -0.80 3.49
N ALA A 8 14.16 -0.23 3.29
CA ALA A 8 14.33 1.23 3.34
C ALA A 8 14.30 1.86 1.94
N THR A 9 14.64 1.09 0.90
CA THR A 9 14.84 1.62 -0.46
C THR A 9 13.82 1.12 -1.48
N GLY A 10 13.09 0.04 -1.18
CA GLY A 10 12.12 -0.56 -2.11
C GLY A 10 12.77 -1.33 -3.27
N LEU A 11 14.09 -1.54 -3.19
CA LEU A 11 14.88 -2.32 -4.16
C LEU A 11 15.18 -3.74 -3.65
N GLU A 12 14.69 -4.09 -2.46
CA GLU A 12 14.84 -5.44 -1.90
C GLU A 12 13.93 -6.45 -2.62
N ALA A 13 14.32 -7.73 -2.60
CA ALA A 13 13.51 -8.79 -3.19
C ALA A 13 12.18 -8.92 -2.43
N ILE A 14 11.06 -8.81 -3.17
CA ILE A 14 9.72 -8.97 -2.60
C ILE A 14 9.52 -10.43 -2.17
N GLU A 15 9.18 -10.65 -0.90
CA GLU A 15 8.81 -11.97 -0.40
C GLU A 15 7.48 -12.41 -1.03
N MET A 16 7.53 -13.47 -1.82
CA MET A 16 6.35 -14.06 -2.43
C MET A 16 5.64 -15.01 -1.45
N GLY A 17 4.31 -14.91 -1.37
CA GLY A 17 3.51 -15.79 -0.50
C GLY A 17 3.32 -15.29 0.94
N ALA A 18 3.54 -13.99 1.18
CA ALA A 18 3.24 -13.35 2.46
C ALA A 18 1.77 -13.59 2.88
N LYS A 19 1.52 -13.66 4.20
CA LYS A 19 0.18 -13.88 4.75
C LYS A 19 -0.78 -12.77 4.34
N ARG A 20 -2.04 -13.11 4.12
CA ARG A 20 -3.11 -12.13 3.88
C ARG A 20 -3.24 -11.19 5.07
N ILE A 21 -3.32 -9.90 4.78
CA ILE A 21 -3.57 -8.86 5.79
C ILE A 21 -5.07 -8.72 6.11
N GLN A 22 -5.39 -8.31 7.34
CA GLN A 22 -6.75 -7.96 7.74
C GLN A 22 -7.03 -6.49 7.46
N VAL A 23 -8.29 -6.17 7.15
CA VAL A 23 -8.69 -4.79 6.84
C VAL A 23 -8.50 -3.87 8.05
N ASP A 24 -8.79 -4.35 9.26
CA ASP A 24 -8.77 -3.53 10.47
C ASP A 24 -7.37 -3.10 10.89
N ASP A 25 -6.35 -3.87 10.52
CA ASP A 25 -4.94 -3.55 10.79
C ASP A 25 -4.45 -2.31 10.03
N LYS A 26 -5.11 -1.94 8.92
CA LYS A 26 -4.73 -0.78 8.11
C LYS A 26 -4.98 0.53 8.88
N LYS A 27 -3.99 1.43 8.88
CA LYS A 27 -4.08 2.78 9.45
C LYS A 27 -3.49 3.80 8.48
N ILE A 28 -3.98 5.03 8.49
CA ILE A 28 -3.46 6.10 7.61
C ILE A 28 -1.99 6.41 7.95
N ILE A 29 -1.65 6.42 9.24
CA ILE A 29 -0.28 6.63 9.72
C ILE A 29 0.13 5.52 10.70
N ASN A 30 1.43 5.20 10.72
CA ASN A 30 2.04 4.25 11.65
C ASN A 30 1.37 2.85 11.66
N CYS A 31 0.92 2.38 10.49
CA CYS A 31 0.38 1.03 10.31
C CYS A 31 1.52 -0.01 10.32
N ARG A 32 1.21 -1.25 10.75
CA ARG A 32 2.12 -2.41 10.67
C ARG A 32 1.66 -3.50 9.69
N ALA A 33 0.53 -3.30 9.01
CA ALA A 33 0.10 -4.20 7.95
C ALA A 33 1.04 -4.11 6.75
N ASP A 34 1.16 -5.20 6.00
CA ASP A 34 1.95 -5.25 4.76
C ASP A 34 1.41 -4.24 3.73
N LEU A 35 2.23 -3.25 3.38
CA LEU A 35 1.88 -2.18 2.44
C LEU A 35 2.05 -2.58 0.97
N ASN A 36 2.71 -3.71 0.69
CA ASN A 36 2.83 -4.26 -0.65
C ASN A 36 1.54 -4.98 -1.09
N GLN A 37 0.58 -5.20 -0.18
CA GLN A 37 -0.73 -5.79 -0.47
C GLN A 37 -1.83 -4.71 -0.57
N LEU A 38 -2.20 -4.37 -1.80
CA LEU A 38 -3.22 -3.34 -2.09
C LEU A 38 -4.59 -3.68 -1.47
N VAL A 39 -5.03 -4.94 -1.57
CA VAL A 39 -6.32 -5.42 -1.05
C VAL A 39 -6.15 -6.10 0.32
N PRO A 40 -7.18 -6.06 1.20
CA PRO A 40 -8.49 -5.42 1.05
C PRO A 40 -8.47 -3.91 1.30
N PHE A 41 -9.40 -3.16 0.68
CA PHE A 41 -9.50 -1.71 0.83
C PHE A 41 -10.24 -1.30 2.12
N LYS A 42 -9.54 -0.61 3.04
CA LYS A 42 -10.17 0.04 4.21
C LYS A 42 -10.75 1.41 3.86
N TYR A 43 -9.98 2.24 3.16
CA TYR A 43 -10.34 3.63 2.84
C TYR A 43 -10.88 3.75 1.41
N ARG A 44 -12.14 3.34 1.19
CA ARG A 44 -12.76 3.35 -0.14
C ARG A 44 -12.80 4.74 -0.78
N TRP A 45 -12.95 5.80 0.02
CA TRP A 45 -12.93 7.18 -0.48
C TRP A 45 -11.59 7.54 -1.14
N ALA A 46 -10.46 7.03 -0.63
CA ALA A 46 -9.14 7.30 -1.18
C ALA A 46 -8.98 6.61 -2.53
N TRP A 47 -9.48 5.38 -2.64
CA TRP A 47 -9.52 4.66 -3.91
C TRP A 47 -10.40 5.37 -4.95
N GLN A 48 -11.57 5.87 -4.54
CA GLN A 48 -12.42 6.65 -5.44
C GLN A 48 -11.70 7.91 -5.93
N LYS A 49 -10.97 8.63 -5.06
CA LYS A 49 -10.18 9.81 -5.46
C LYS A 49 -9.07 9.46 -6.46
N TYR A 50 -8.42 8.31 -6.30
CA TYR A 50 -7.44 7.83 -7.26
C TYR A 50 -8.08 7.59 -8.64
N ILE A 51 -9.23 6.92 -8.70
CA ILE A 51 -9.97 6.69 -9.95
C ILE A 51 -10.46 8.00 -10.57
N ASP A 52 -11.01 8.91 -9.76
CA ASP A 52 -11.44 10.24 -10.21
C ASP A 52 -10.25 10.99 -10.85
N ALA A 53 -9.06 10.94 -10.25
CA ALA A 53 -7.87 11.60 -10.78
C ALA A 53 -7.38 10.94 -12.09
N CYS A 54 -7.36 9.60 -12.16
CA CYS A 54 -6.99 8.89 -13.38
C CYS A 54 -7.90 9.24 -14.57
N ALA A 55 -9.20 9.43 -14.33
CA ALA A 55 -10.16 9.80 -15.36
C ALA A 55 -10.02 11.27 -15.83
N ASN A 56 -9.36 12.11 -15.04
CA ASN A 56 -9.17 13.55 -15.31
C ASN A 56 -7.73 13.88 -15.74
N HIS A 57 -7.03 12.94 -16.38
CA HIS A 57 -5.69 13.19 -16.90
C HIS A 57 -5.71 14.27 -18.00
N TRP A 58 -4.85 15.28 -17.88
CA TRP A 58 -4.69 16.35 -18.86
C TRP A 58 -3.22 16.77 -18.97
N MET A 59 -2.86 17.39 -20.10
CA MET A 59 -1.52 17.91 -20.38
C MET A 59 -1.62 19.37 -20.81
N PRO A 60 -0.80 20.28 -20.24
CA PRO A 60 -0.68 21.64 -20.77
C PRO A 60 -0.01 21.63 -22.15
N GLN A 61 -0.41 22.55 -23.02
CA GLN A 61 0.19 22.69 -24.37
C GLN A 61 1.56 23.35 -24.33
#